data_AF-A0A9E2H5H0-F1
#
_entry.id   AF-A0A9E2H5H0-F1
#
_cell.length_a   1.000
_cell.length_b   1.000
_cell.length_c   1.000
_cell.angle_alpha   90.00
_cell.angle_beta   90.00
_cell.angle_gamma   90.00
#
_symmetry.space_group_name_H-M   'P 1'
#
loop_
_entity.id
_entity.type
_entity.pdbx_description
1 polymer ?
#
loop_
_entity_poly.entity_id
_entity_poly.type
_entity_poly.pdbx_seq_one_letter_code
_entity_poly.pdbx_strand_id
1 'polypeptide(L)'
;MLLKLAWRNIWRNKRRSLIVVTAVVIGLVSLIFTDSLSVGMIRQMLDNQIGSHISHIQIHKNGFNDNKIIQNCIPDYEKVETILQSDPSISHYSKRVVTYGLISSASNSSGISIIGIGPKEEENITIIKKSVVEGEYFSGKKRDIVIGKKLSEKLGVGIGDKIVLMVTNFSGNVATDVFRVAGLYETSFSEFDRVTAYIDIGIAQEF
;
A
#
# COMPACT_ATOMS: atom_id res chain seq x y z
N MET A 1 -34.91 -46.57 -19.94
CA MET A 1 -34.21 -47.88 -19.89
C MET A 1 -32.68 -47.74 -19.90
N LEU A 2 -32.09 -46.86 -20.71
CA LEU A 2 -30.62 -46.71 -20.87
C LEU A 2 -29.87 -46.26 -19.60
N LEU A 3 -30.40 -45.29 -18.84
CA LEU A 3 -29.78 -44.84 -17.57
C LEU A 3 -29.61 -45.98 -16.54
N LYS A 4 -30.60 -46.88 -16.45
CA LYS A 4 -30.60 -48.01 -15.50
C LYS A 4 -29.56 -49.07 -15.89
N LEU A 5 -29.31 -49.24 -17.19
CA LEU A 5 -28.25 -50.12 -17.72
C LEU A 5 -26.86 -49.51 -17.49
N ALA A 6 -26.69 -48.20 -17.73
CA ALA A 6 -25.43 -47.49 -17.49
C ALA A 6 -25.00 -47.54 -16.01
N TRP A 7 -25.93 -47.29 -15.08
CA TRP A 7 -25.67 -47.34 -13.63
C TRP A 7 -25.20 -48.72 -13.16
N ARG A 8 -25.88 -49.80 -13.58
CA ARG A 8 -25.45 -51.17 -13.28
C ARG A 8 -24.07 -51.48 -13.85
N ASN A 9 -23.72 -50.92 -15.01
CA ASN A 9 -22.43 -51.16 -15.65
C ASN A 9 -21.26 -50.49 -14.89
N ILE A 10 -21.47 -49.26 -14.38
CA ILE A 10 -20.51 -48.56 -13.53
C ILE A 10 -20.25 -49.35 -12.24
N TRP A 11 -21.31 -49.83 -11.59
CA TRP A 11 -21.19 -50.62 -10.36
C TRP A 11 -20.62 -52.03 -10.57
N ARG A 12 -20.73 -52.59 -11.78
CA ARG A 12 -20.14 -53.90 -12.13
C ARG A 12 -18.62 -53.82 -12.34
N ASN A 13 -18.13 -52.70 -12.89
CA ASN A 13 -16.71 -52.49 -13.21
C ASN A 13 -16.04 -51.45 -12.29
N LYS A 14 -16.17 -51.63 -10.96
CA LYS A 14 -15.79 -50.63 -9.94
C LYS A 14 -14.37 -50.08 -10.09
N ARG A 15 -13.37 -50.93 -10.38
CA ARG A 15 -11.96 -50.47 -10.51
C ARG A 15 -11.78 -49.51 -11.70
N ARG A 16 -12.29 -49.86 -12.88
CA ARG A 16 -12.16 -49.04 -14.09
C ARG A 16 -12.94 -47.73 -13.94
N SER A 17 -14.15 -47.81 -13.42
CA SER A 17 -14.97 -46.61 -13.17
C SER A 17 -14.34 -45.70 -12.12
N LEU A 18 -13.73 -46.25 -11.07
CA LEU A 18 -13.02 -45.48 -10.06
C LEU A 18 -11.87 -44.68 -10.68
N ILE A 19 -10.99 -45.32 -11.47
CA ILE A 19 -9.84 -44.63 -12.11
C ILE A 19 -10.31 -43.42 -12.94
N VAL A 20 -11.36 -43.59 -13.76
CA VAL A 20 -11.89 -42.51 -14.61
C VAL A 20 -12.51 -41.40 -13.77
N VAL A 21 -13.34 -41.75 -12.77
CA VAL A 21 -13.97 -40.76 -11.89
C VAL A 21 -12.93 -39.99 -11.10
N THR A 22 -11.92 -40.65 -10.54
CA THR A 22 -10.85 -39.99 -9.77
C THR A 22 -10.04 -39.04 -10.65
N ALA A 23 -9.73 -39.42 -11.89
CA ALA A 23 -9.03 -38.53 -12.83
C ALA A 23 -9.84 -37.25 -13.12
N VAL A 24 -11.15 -37.39 -13.37
CA VAL A 24 -12.05 -36.23 -13.58
C VAL A 24 -12.15 -35.37 -12.33
N VAL A 25 -12.29 -36.00 -11.15
CA VAL A 25 -12.38 -35.28 -9.87
C VAL A 25 -11.10 -34.49 -9.59
N ILE A 26 -9.92 -35.10 -9.76
CA ILE A 26 -8.64 -34.40 -9.54
C ILE A 26 -8.51 -33.21 -10.49
N GLY A 27 -8.87 -33.37 -11.77
CA GLY A 27 -8.85 -32.28 -12.75
C GLY A 27 -9.78 -31.13 -12.35
N LEU A 28 -11.02 -31.43 -11.98
CA LEU A 28 -11.99 -30.43 -11.54
C LEU A 28 -11.57 -29.73 -10.25
N VAL A 29 -11.09 -30.48 -9.24
CA VAL A 29 -10.60 -29.90 -7.98
C VAL A 29 -9.44 -28.95 -8.24
N SER A 30 -8.49 -29.33 -9.10
CA SER A 30 -7.33 -28.50 -9.42
C SER A 30 -7.73 -27.20 -10.11
N LEU A 31 -8.70 -27.26 -11.04
CA LEU A 31 -9.23 -26.07 -11.73
C LEU A 31 -9.99 -25.15 -10.77
N ILE A 32 -10.94 -25.69 -10.00
CA ILE A 32 -11.75 -24.91 -9.05
C ILE A 32 -10.87 -24.29 -7.97
N PHE A 33 -9.87 -25.04 -7.48
CA PHE A 33 -8.94 -24.54 -6.47
C PHE A 33 -8.11 -23.36 -7.01
N THR A 34 -7.55 -23.49 -8.21
CA THR A 34 -6.75 -22.42 -8.83
C THR A 34 -7.59 -21.16 -9.10
N ASP A 35 -8.83 -21.34 -9.57
CA ASP A 35 -9.77 -20.25 -9.81
C ASP A 35 -10.14 -19.54 -8.50
N SER A 36 -10.53 -20.31 -7.48
CA SER A 36 -10.89 -19.77 -6.15
C SER A 36 -9.71 -19.05 -5.48
N LEU A 37 -8.50 -19.61 -5.60
CA LEU A 37 -7.28 -18.98 -5.11
C LEU A 37 -7.04 -17.65 -5.82
N SER A 38 -7.20 -17.62 -7.15
CA SER A 38 -7.00 -16.41 -7.96
C SER A 38 -7.98 -15.30 -7.60
N VAL A 39 -9.27 -15.63 -7.47
CA VAL A 39 -10.30 -14.68 -7.03
C VAL A 39 -10.02 -14.17 -5.60
N GLY A 40 -9.61 -15.06 -4.69
CA GLY A 40 -9.24 -14.69 -3.33
C GLY A 40 -8.04 -13.72 -3.29
N MET A 41 -7.00 -13.99 -4.09
CA MET A 41 -5.84 -13.11 -4.21
C MET A 41 -6.22 -11.73 -4.76
N ILE A 42 -7.08 -11.66 -5.77
CA ILE A 42 -7.54 -10.38 -6.35
C ILE A 42 -8.30 -9.56 -5.30
N ARG A 43 -9.23 -10.18 -4.56
CA ARG A 43 -9.98 -9.50 -3.50
C ARG A 43 -9.06 -8.97 -2.41
N GLN A 44 -8.15 -9.81 -1.92
CA GLN A 44 -7.16 -9.43 -0.93
C GLN A 44 -6.28 -8.27 -1.42
N MET A 45 -5.87 -8.29 -2.69
CA MET A 45 -5.09 -7.20 -3.29
C MET A 45 -5.88 -5.89 -3.31
N LEU A 46 -7.16 -5.93 -3.70
CA LEU A 46 -8.02 -4.74 -3.71
C LEU A 46 -8.22 -4.17 -2.31
N ASP A 47 -8.55 -5.02 -1.34
CA ASP A 47 -8.78 -4.58 0.05
C ASP A 47 -7.52 -3.96 0.65
N ASN A 48 -6.35 -4.55 0.39
CA ASN A 48 -5.06 -4.01 0.81
C ASN A 48 -4.76 -2.66 0.14
N GLN A 49 -4.98 -2.53 -1.18
CA GLN A 49 -4.71 -1.28 -1.91
C GLN A 49 -5.64 -0.14 -1.47
N ILE A 50 -6.92 -0.44 -1.25
CA ILE A 50 -7.91 0.54 -0.76
C ILE A 50 -7.55 0.97 0.66
N GLY A 51 -7.28 0.03 1.57
CA GLY A 51 -7.03 0.34 2.98
C GLY A 51 -5.70 1.05 3.26
N SER A 52 -4.68 0.87 2.41
CA SER A 52 -3.33 1.40 2.65
C SER A 52 -2.96 2.62 1.79
N HIS A 53 -3.41 2.70 0.53
CA HIS A 53 -2.85 3.63 -0.44
C HIS A 53 -3.90 4.53 -1.11
N ILE A 54 -4.99 3.96 -1.63
CA ILE A 54 -5.94 4.70 -2.46
C ILE A 54 -7.08 5.32 -1.65
N SER A 55 -7.48 4.68 -0.54
CA SER A 55 -8.74 4.96 0.16
C SER A 55 -9.92 4.88 -0.83
N HIS A 56 -10.98 5.68 -0.67
CA HIS A 56 -12.17 5.59 -1.53
C HIS A 56 -12.13 6.51 -2.76
N ILE A 57 -11.61 7.74 -2.60
CA ILE A 57 -11.58 8.75 -3.65
C ILE A 57 -10.25 9.51 -3.54
N GLN A 58 -9.61 9.77 -4.68
CA GLN A 58 -8.45 10.63 -4.76
C GLN A 58 -8.72 11.79 -5.73
N ILE A 59 -8.33 12.98 -5.33
CA ILE A 59 -8.43 14.19 -6.14
C ILE A 59 -7.02 14.57 -6.55
N HIS A 60 -6.77 14.60 -7.86
CA HIS A 60 -5.47 14.95 -8.43
C HIS A 60 -5.65 15.96 -9.55
N LYS A 61 -4.61 16.75 -9.82
CA LYS A 61 -4.54 17.56 -11.04
C LYS A 61 -4.43 16.63 -12.26
N ASN A 62 -5.03 17.03 -13.37
CA ASN A 62 -4.88 16.29 -14.63
C ASN A 62 -3.39 16.20 -15.02
N GLY A 63 -2.94 15.00 -15.42
CA GLY A 63 -1.52 14.70 -15.70
C GLY A 63 -0.67 14.27 -14.49
N PHE A 64 -1.18 14.31 -13.26
CA PHE A 64 -0.45 13.83 -12.08
C PHE A 64 -0.13 12.33 -12.14
N ASN A 65 -1.08 11.51 -12.62
CA ASN A 65 -0.86 10.07 -12.75
C ASN A 65 0.09 9.71 -13.90
N ASP A 66 0.14 10.53 -14.95
CA ASP A 66 1.04 10.33 -16.09
C ASP A 66 2.49 10.64 -15.70
N ASN A 67 2.69 11.70 -14.92
CA ASN A 67 3.97 12.06 -14.37
C ASN A 67 3.81 12.59 -12.94
N LYS A 68 4.20 11.77 -11.96
CA LYS A 68 4.07 12.07 -10.52
C LYS A 68 5.18 13.01 -10.04
N ILE A 69 5.33 14.13 -10.73
CA ILE A 69 6.23 15.21 -10.38
C ILE A 69 5.52 16.18 -9.43
N ILE A 70 6.28 16.78 -8.51
CA ILE A 70 5.76 17.74 -7.53
C ILE A 70 5.04 18.92 -8.20
N GLN A 71 5.43 19.31 -9.43
CA GLN A 71 4.78 20.41 -10.17
C GLN A 71 3.33 20.09 -10.61
N ASN A 72 2.92 18.82 -10.58
CA ASN A 72 1.54 18.41 -10.84
C ASN A 72 0.67 18.47 -9.57
N CYS A 73 0.91 19.47 -8.72
CA CYS A 73 0.11 19.76 -7.53
C CYS A 73 -1.18 20.51 -7.88
N ILE A 74 -2.13 20.52 -6.94
CA ILE A 74 -3.38 21.29 -7.04
C ILE A 74 -3.06 22.76 -6.71
N PRO A 75 -3.18 23.72 -7.66
CA PRO A 75 -2.71 25.10 -7.47
C PRO A 75 -3.46 25.88 -6.38
N ASP A 76 -4.72 25.51 -6.10
CA ASP A 76 -5.59 26.13 -5.09
C ASP A 76 -6.23 25.05 -4.19
N TYR A 77 -5.42 24.24 -3.51
CA TYR A 77 -5.94 23.13 -2.70
C TYR A 77 -6.90 23.62 -1.59
N GLU A 78 -6.77 24.86 -1.11
CA GLU A 78 -7.65 25.45 -0.09
C GLU A 78 -9.12 25.57 -0.55
N LYS A 79 -9.34 25.86 -1.85
CA LYS A 79 -10.70 25.91 -2.42
C LYS A 79 -11.34 24.53 -2.41
N VAL A 80 -10.53 23.50 -2.74
CA VAL A 80 -10.98 22.11 -2.68
C VAL A 80 -11.28 21.73 -1.23
N GLU A 81 -10.42 22.10 -0.28
CA GLU A 81 -10.62 21.86 1.14
C GLU A 81 -11.91 22.50 1.68
N THR A 82 -12.21 23.74 1.28
CA THR A 82 -13.45 24.42 1.66
C THR A 82 -14.69 23.65 1.18
N ILE A 83 -14.66 23.13 -0.05
CA ILE A 83 -15.75 22.32 -0.59
C ILE A 83 -15.88 21.01 0.21
N LEU A 84 -14.76 20.33 0.47
CA LEU A 84 -14.74 19.06 1.21
C LEU A 84 -15.25 19.22 2.65
N GLN A 85 -14.95 20.34 3.30
CA GLN A 85 -15.46 20.65 4.64
C GLN A 85 -16.95 20.99 4.66
N SER A 86 -17.47 21.54 3.56
CA SER A 86 -18.87 21.99 3.48
C SER A 86 -19.88 20.88 3.21
N ASP A 87 -19.44 19.73 2.68
CA ASP A 87 -20.32 18.61 2.34
C ASP A 87 -20.42 17.63 3.53
N PRO A 88 -21.59 17.50 4.18
CA PRO A 88 -21.79 16.60 5.32
C PRO A 88 -21.73 15.11 4.94
N SER A 89 -21.75 14.78 3.65
CA SER A 89 -21.63 13.40 3.16
C SER A 89 -20.19 12.86 3.28
N ILE A 90 -19.21 13.75 3.47
CA ILE A 90 -17.80 13.40 3.56
C ILE A 90 -17.43 13.15 5.02
N SER A 91 -17.15 11.88 5.37
CA SER A 91 -16.79 11.53 6.76
C SER A 91 -15.42 12.07 7.16
N HIS A 92 -14.39 11.82 6.33
CA HIS A 92 -13.01 12.23 6.58
C HIS A 92 -12.27 12.51 5.27
N TYR A 93 -11.32 13.45 5.29
CA TYR A 93 -10.40 13.72 4.19
C TYR A 93 -9.00 14.03 4.75
N SER A 94 -7.96 13.75 3.97
CA SER A 94 -6.56 14.03 4.31
C SER A 94 -5.84 14.56 3.09
N LYS A 95 -4.94 15.51 3.33
CA LYS A 95 -4.06 16.08 2.32
C LYS A 95 -2.80 15.23 2.24
N ARG A 96 -2.33 14.99 1.02
CA ARG A 96 -1.09 14.26 0.80
C ARG A 96 -0.20 14.95 -0.21
N VAL A 97 1.10 14.91 0.06
CA VAL A 97 2.15 15.27 -0.90
C VAL A 97 2.89 13.99 -1.24
N VAL A 98 2.96 13.63 -2.51
CA VAL A 98 3.69 12.43 -2.96
C VAL A 98 4.88 12.87 -3.77
N THR A 99 6.05 12.41 -3.38
CA THR A 99 7.30 12.63 -4.10
C THR A 99 8.14 11.36 -4.13
N TYR A 100 9.11 11.32 -5.02
CA TYR A 100 10.06 10.22 -5.14
C TYR A 100 11.46 10.73 -4.85
N GLY A 101 12.23 9.90 -4.15
CA GLY A 101 13.56 10.29 -3.70
C GLY A 101 14.43 9.11 -3.31
N LEU A 102 15.56 9.44 -2.72
CA LEU A 102 16.50 8.49 -2.14
C LEU A 102 16.48 8.63 -0.62
N ILE A 103 16.39 7.49 0.05
CA ILE A 103 16.60 7.36 1.50
C ILE A 103 17.93 6.65 1.72
N SER A 104 18.74 7.17 2.63
CA SER A 104 20.04 6.59 2.95
C SER A 104 20.34 6.57 4.44
N SER A 105 21.01 5.50 4.86
CA SER A 105 21.67 5.35 6.15
C SER A 105 23.18 5.45 5.96
N ALA A 106 23.95 5.25 7.05
CA ALA A 106 25.41 5.27 6.98
C ALA A 106 26.00 4.20 6.03
N SER A 107 25.29 3.10 5.81
CA SER A 107 25.78 1.94 5.05
C SER A 107 25.00 1.65 3.77
N ASN A 108 23.71 1.96 3.72
CA ASN A 108 22.81 1.52 2.65
C ASN A 108 21.93 2.66 2.11
N SER A 109 21.45 2.52 0.88
CA SER A 109 20.49 3.46 0.29
C SER A 109 19.40 2.73 -0.52
N SER A 110 18.26 3.39 -0.70
CA SER A 110 17.16 2.88 -1.51
C SER A 110 16.40 4.02 -2.19
N GLY A 111 15.90 3.79 -3.40
CA GLY A 111 14.85 4.63 -3.98
C GLY A 111 13.53 4.35 -3.29
N ILE A 112 12.80 5.40 -2.92
CA ILE A 112 11.52 5.31 -2.23
C ILE A 112 10.51 6.35 -2.71
N SER A 113 9.23 6.04 -2.52
CA SER A 113 8.13 6.99 -2.51
C SER A 113 7.99 7.60 -1.12
N ILE A 114 7.99 8.91 -1.03
CA ILE A 114 7.82 9.66 0.21
C ILE A 114 6.43 10.27 0.16
N ILE A 115 5.64 10.00 1.20
CA ILE A 115 4.27 10.48 1.32
C ILE A 115 4.19 11.40 2.53
N GLY A 116 4.05 12.69 2.26
CA GLY A 116 3.71 13.70 3.27
C GLY A 116 2.24 13.60 3.63
N ILE A 117 1.92 13.41 4.90
CA ILE A 117 0.55 13.23 5.40
C ILE A 117 0.29 14.11 6.62
N GLY A 118 -0.98 14.48 6.84
CA GLY A 118 -1.44 15.03 8.12
C GLY A 118 -1.71 13.89 9.10
N PRO A 119 -0.91 13.66 10.16
CA PRO A 119 -1.01 12.43 10.96
C PRO A 119 -2.37 12.21 11.63
N LYS A 120 -3.06 13.29 12.02
CA LYS A 120 -4.36 13.23 12.71
C LYS A 120 -5.52 12.92 11.75
N GLU A 121 -5.48 13.54 10.58
CA GLU A 121 -6.49 13.37 9.54
C GLU A 121 -6.35 11.98 8.91
N GLU A 122 -5.11 11.57 8.65
CA GLU A 122 -4.77 10.32 7.97
C GLU A 122 -5.13 9.06 8.79
N GLU A 123 -5.08 9.13 10.11
CA GLU A 123 -5.46 8.03 11.01
C GLU A 123 -6.88 7.49 10.75
N ASN A 124 -7.80 8.37 10.34
CA ASN A 124 -9.20 8.00 10.10
C ASN A 124 -9.43 7.50 8.67
N ILE A 125 -8.40 7.48 7.82
CA ILE A 125 -8.50 7.24 6.38
C ILE A 125 -7.70 6.02 5.93
N THR A 126 -6.54 5.76 6.56
CA THR A 126 -5.73 4.58 6.25
C THR A 126 -5.41 3.73 7.48
N ILE A 127 -5.04 2.48 7.22
CA ILE A 127 -4.65 1.53 8.26
C ILE A 127 -3.24 1.77 8.81
N ILE A 128 -2.47 2.72 8.26
CA ILE A 128 -1.02 2.82 8.53
C ILE A 128 -0.70 3.00 10.02
N LYS A 129 -1.47 3.84 10.74
CA LYS A 129 -1.30 3.98 12.19
C LYS A 129 -1.49 2.64 12.92
N LYS A 130 -2.48 1.85 12.50
CA LYS A 130 -2.78 0.53 13.08
C LYS A 130 -1.75 -0.54 12.67
N SER A 131 -1.04 -0.30 11.57
CA SER A 131 0.03 -1.15 11.05
C SER A 131 1.40 -0.86 11.67
N VAL A 132 1.53 0.13 12.56
CA VAL A 132 2.78 0.37 13.29
C VAL A 132 3.02 -0.77 14.27
N VAL A 133 4.13 -1.50 14.07
CA VAL A 133 4.50 -2.66 14.89
C VAL A 133 5.57 -2.33 15.93
N GLU A 134 6.39 -1.31 15.67
CA GLU A 134 7.46 -0.87 16.56
C GLU A 134 7.55 0.66 16.58
N GLY A 135 7.84 1.25 17.75
CA GLY A 135 7.93 2.70 17.92
C GLY A 135 6.58 3.40 17.94
N GLU A 136 6.53 4.64 17.46
CA GLU A 136 5.35 5.50 17.45
C GLU A 136 5.01 5.94 16.02
N TYR A 137 3.72 6.10 15.71
CA TYR A 137 3.30 6.58 14.38
C TYR A 137 3.91 7.95 14.08
N PHE A 138 3.81 8.91 14.99
CA PHE A 138 4.58 10.16 14.95
C PHE A 138 4.72 10.65 16.39
N SER A 139 5.93 10.99 16.84
CA SER A 139 6.16 11.44 18.22
C SER A 139 5.79 12.91 18.45
N GLY A 140 5.30 13.59 17.41
CA GLY A 140 5.00 15.03 17.41
C GLY A 140 6.23 15.92 17.21
N LYS A 141 7.41 15.33 16.99
CA LYS A 141 8.59 16.07 16.58
C LYS A 141 8.51 16.35 15.08
N LYS A 142 8.98 17.53 14.67
CA LYS A 142 8.95 17.94 13.26
C LYS A 142 9.57 16.88 12.34
N ARG A 143 10.80 16.42 12.63
CA ARG A 143 11.60 15.58 11.72
C ARG A 143 11.46 14.08 11.95
N ASP A 144 10.24 13.64 12.27
CA ASP A 144 9.94 12.23 12.40
C ASP A 144 9.63 11.61 11.03
N ILE A 145 10.04 10.36 10.86
CA ILE A 145 9.70 9.55 9.69
C ILE A 145 9.26 8.16 10.13
N VAL A 146 8.23 7.67 9.46
CA VAL A 146 7.73 6.30 9.61
C VAL A 146 8.09 5.54 8.36
N ILE A 147 8.77 4.42 8.53
CA ILE A 147 9.21 3.59 7.40
C ILE A 147 8.66 2.18 7.55
N GLY A 148 8.53 1.47 6.43
CA GLY A 148 8.16 0.06 6.50
C GLY A 148 9.27 -0.77 7.13
N LYS A 149 8.90 -1.82 7.87
CA LYS A 149 9.85 -2.71 8.55
C LYS A 149 10.87 -3.34 7.59
N LYS A 150 10.44 -3.69 6.37
CA LYS A 150 11.37 -4.23 5.35
C LYS A 150 12.34 -3.19 4.82
N LEU A 151 11.93 -1.92 4.76
CA LEU A 151 12.81 -0.81 4.41
C LEU A 151 13.83 -0.55 5.53
N SER A 152 13.42 -0.62 6.80
CA SER A 152 14.35 -0.45 7.93
C SER A 152 15.39 -1.56 7.98
N GLU A 153 15.00 -2.82 7.77
CA GLU A 153 15.91 -3.97 7.65
C GLU A 153 16.90 -3.78 6.49
N LYS A 154 16.42 -3.33 5.32
CA LYS A 154 17.27 -3.05 4.16
C LYS A 154 18.28 -1.94 4.45
N LEU A 155 17.87 -0.90 5.18
CA LEU A 155 18.73 0.23 5.53
C LEU A 155 19.64 -0.07 6.73
N GLY A 156 19.36 -1.12 7.51
CA GLY A 156 20.07 -1.46 8.73
C GLY A 156 19.84 -0.44 9.84
N VAL A 157 18.62 0.11 9.94
CA VAL A 157 18.27 1.17 10.90
C VAL A 157 17.10 0.75 11.78
N GLY A 158 17.08 1.23 13.02
CA GLY A 158 16.01 1.02 13.99
C GLY A 158 15.35 2.33 14.45
N ILE A 159 14.44 2.22 15.42
CA ILE A 159 13.80 3.38 16.05
C ILE A 159 14.86 4.30 16.67
N GLY A 160 14.78 5.59 16.37
CA GLY A 160 15.68 6.62 16.88
C GLY A 160 16.94 6.84 16.04
N ASP A 161 17.19 6.02 15.02
CA ASP A 161 18.30 6.24 14.09
C ASP A 161 18.02 7.40 13.15
N LYS A 162 19.10 8.03 12.68
CA LYS A 162 19.06 9.11 11.71
C LYS A 162 19.20 8.55 10.30
N ILE A 163 18.37 9.06 9.40
CA ILE A 163 18.42 8.76 7.98
C ILE A 163 18.34 10.04 7.19
N VAL A 164 18.93 10.02 6.01
CA VAL A 164 18.98 11.16 5.10
C VAL A 164 17.96 10.92 3.99
N LEU A 165 17.08 11.88 3.77
CA LEU A 165 16.18 11.93 2.64
C LEU A 165 16.69 12.94 1.63
N MET A 166 16.77 12.50 0.38
CA MET A 166 17.15 13.32 -0.77
C MET A 166 15.99 13.30 -1.77
N VAL A 167 15.41 14.47 -2.02
CA VAL A 167 14.25 14.67 -2.90
C VAL A 167 14.50 15.78 -3.88
N THR A 168 13.87 15.72 -5.04
CA THR A 168 13.87 16.84 -5.99
C THR A 168 12.73 17.78 -5.64
N ASN A 169 13.06 19.03 -5.38
CA ASN A 169 12.17 20.09 -4.93
C ASN A 169 11.33 20.64 -6.11
N PHE A 170 10.36 21.53 -5.85
CA PHE A 170 9.50 22.09 -6.92
C PHE A 170 10.29 22.80 -8.05
N SER A 171 11.44 23.41 -7.72
CA SER A 171 12.32 24.09 -8.67
C SER A 171 13.24 23.15 -9.46
N GLY A 172 13.19 21.83 -9.22
CA GLY A 172 14.09 20.86 -9.85
C GLY A 172 15.45 20.72 -9.18
N ASN A 173 15.66 21.38 -8.04
CA ASN A 173 16.88 21.28 -7.25
C ASN A 173 16.80 20.10 -6.27
N VAL A 174 17.94 19.49 -5.97
CA VAL A 174 18.01 18.44 -4.96
C VAL A 174 17.97 19.07 -3.57
N ALA A 175 16.93 18.78 -2.80
CA ALA A 175 16.84 19.07 -1.38
C ALA A 175 17.27 17.83 -0.58
N THR A 176 18.02 18.04 0.49
CA THR A 176 18.47 16.97 1.38
C THR A 176 18.16 17.34 2.81
N ASP A 177 17.58 16.41 3.56
CA ASP A 177 17.24 16.64 4.96
C ASP A 177 17.39 15.37 5.80
N VAL A 178 17.54 15.56 7.11
CA VAL A 178 17.78 14.47 8.06
C VAL A 178 16.53 14.22 8.88
N PHE A 179 16.10 12.97 8.90
CA PHE A 179 14.95 12.52 9.67
C PHE A 179 15.36 11.49 10.71
N ARG A 180 14.52 11.35 11.73
CA ARG A 180 14.67 10.34 12.76
C ARG A 180 13.56 9.32 12.66
N VAL A 181 13.91 8.04 12.63
CA VAL A 181 12.92 6.95 12.56
C VAL A 181 12.10 6.95 13.84
N ALA A 182 10.81 7.30 13.73
CA ALA A 182 9.89 7.35 14.86
C ALA A 182 9.13 6.03 15.03
N GLY A 183 8.77 5.39 13.91
CA GLY A 183 8.01 4.16 13.89
C GLY A 183 8.34 3.27 12.70
N LEU A 184 8.13 1.97 12.88
CA LEU A 184 8.18 0.96 11.84
C LEU A 184 6.78 0.39 11.64
N TYR A 185 6.28 0.46 10.41
CA TYR A 185 5.00 -0.15 10.06
C TYR A 185 5.19 -1.44 9.26
N GLU A 186 4.24 -2.36 9.38
CA GLU A 186 4.18 -3.59 8.61
C GLU A 186 2.76 -3.75 8.06
N THR A 187 2.62 -3.74 6.74
CA THR A 187 1.36 -3.98 6.04
C THR A 187 1.32 -5.38 5.44
N SER A 188 0.14 -5.81 5.00
CA SER A 188 0.02 -7.07 4.25
C SER A 188 0.67 -7.01 2.86
N PHE A 189 1.15 -5.85 2.40
CA PHE A 189 1.77 -5.67 1.09
C PHE A 189 3.28 -5.39 1.22
N SER A 190 4.06 -6.46 1.24
CA SER A 190 5.54 -6.43 1.39
C SER A 190 6.26 -5.40 0.52
N GLU A 191 5.90 -5.26 -0.75
CA GLU A 191 6.61 -4.34 -1.65
C GLU A 191 6.36 -2.89 -1.27
N PHE A 192 5.19 -2.56 -0.73
CA PHE A 192 4.90 -1.24 -0.20
C PHE A 192 5.79 -0.90 1.00
N ASP A 193 5.95 -1.85 1.92
CA ASP A 193 6.81 -1.68 3.11
C ASP A 193 8.30 -1.56 2.75
N ARG A 194 8.71 -1.99 1.55
CA ARG A 194 10.10 -1.88 1.09
C ARG A 194 10.42 -0.53 0.47
N VAL A 195 9.43 0.21 -0.04
CA VAL A 195 9.66 1.38 -0.90
C VAL A 195 8.90 2.63 -0.47
N THR A 196 8.13 2.59 0.61
CA THR A 196 7.34 3.75 1.05
C THR A 196 7.81 4.26 2.42
N ALA A 197 7.85 5.58 2.57
CA ALA A 197 8.05 6.26 3.83
C ALA A 197 7.04 7.39 4.01
N TYR A 198 6.66 7.64 5.27
CA TYR A 198 5.73 8.70 5.65
C TYR A 198 6.43 9.78 6.46
N ILE A 199 6.15 11.03 6.11
CA ILE A 199 6.60 12.23 6.84
C ILE A 199 5.42 13.15 7.10
N ASP A 200 5.58 14.10 8.01
CA ASP A 200 4.58 15.14 8.23
C ASP A 200 4.46 16.04 6.99
N ILE A 201 3.22 16.33 6.58
CA ILE A 201 2.92 17.14 5.41
C ILE A 201 3.54 18.54 5.48
N GLY A 202 3.67 19.12 6.68
CA GLY A 202 4.28 20.43 6.85
C GLY A 202 5.72 20.48 6.34
N ILE A 203 6.49 19.41 6.53
CA ILE A 203 7.86 19.32 5.97
C ILE A 203 7.82 18.92 4.50
N ALA A 204 6.91 18.03 4.11
CA ALA A 204 6.80 17.60 2.73
C ALA A 204 6.50 18.77 1.77
N GLN A 205 5.83 19.82 2.25
CA GLN A 205 5.54 21.05 1.51
C GLN A 205 6.71 22.04 1.47
N GLU A 206 7.74 21.88 2.31
CA GLU A 206 8.96 22.72 2.28
C GLU A 206 9.93 22.30 1.15
N PHE A 207 9.75 21.11 0.57
CA PHE A 207 10.46 20.63 -0.62
C PHE A 207 9.75 21.08 -1.91
#